data_AF-A0A4Y2JST7-F1
#
_entry.id   AF-A0A4Y2JST7-F1
#
_cell.length_a   1.000
_cell.length_b   1.000
_cell.length_c   1.000
_cell.angle_alpha   90.00
_cell.angle_beta   90.00
_cell.angle_gamma   90.00
#
_symmetry.space_group_name_H-M   'P 1'
#
loop_
_entity.id
_entity.type
_entity.pdbx_description
1 polymer ?
#
loop_
_entity_poly.entity_id
_entity_poly.type
_entity_poly.pdbx_seq_one_letter_code
_entity_poly.pdbx_strand_id
1 'polypeptide(L)'
;MDSSRSAQRAVIRFLRAEGEHASQVYRRMKEVYGEQCLARCAIFRWCQRYEAGRLNIKDLPRPGQTHVVTNSATISAVDELIQQNGRITTCEIAAELSISKGTVCIT
;
A
#
# COMPACT_ATOMS: atom_id res chain seq x y z
N MET A 1 2.60 -27.21 -1.77
CA MET A 1 1.79 -26.09 -2.29
C MET A 1 2.44 -24.79 -1.80
N ASP A 2 2.55 -23.75 -2.63
CA ASP A 2 3.09 -22.47 -2.17
C ASP A 2 2.15 -21.89 -1.10
N SER A 3 2.67 -21.77 0.12
CA SER A 3 1.92 -21.28 1.27
C SER A 3 2.01 -19.76 1.46
N SER A 4 2.64 -19.07 0.50
CA SER A 4 2.73 -17.61 0.54
C SER A 4 1.35 -16.95 0.65
N ARG A 5 1.29 -15.81 1.36
CA ARG A 5 0.04 -15.06 1.52
C ARG A 5 -0.58 -14.64 0.18
N SER A 6 0.25 -14.37 -0.82
CA SER A 6 -0.19 -14.01 -2.17
C SER A 6 -0.80 -15.20 -2.91
N ALA A 7 -0.21 -16.39 -2.82
CA ALA A 7 -0.76 -17.62 -3.39
C ALA A 7 -2.11 -17.97 -2.76
N GLN A 8 -2.20 -17.91 -1.43
CA GLN A 8 -3.45 -18.11 -0.70
C GLN A 8 -4.55 -17.13 -1.12
N ARG A 9 -4.23 -15.85 -1.34
CA ARG A 9 -5.18 -14.85 -1.87
C ARG A 9 -5.64 -15.13 -3.30
N ALA A 10 -4.73 -15.63 -4.16
CA ALA A 10 -5.09 -16.03 -5.52
C ALA A 10 -6.10 -17.19 -5.50
N VAL A 11 -5.92 -18.17 -4.61
CA VAL A 11 -6.88 -19.28 -4.42
C VAL A 11 -8.23 -18.77 -3.91
N ILE A 12 -8.24 -17.84 -2.93
CA ILE A 12 -9.49 -17.21 -2.46
C ILE A 12 -10.23 -16.52 -3.62
N ARG A 13 -9.51 -15.80 -4.49
CA ARG A 13 -10.09 -15.15 -5.66
C ARG A 13 -10.71 -16.16 -6.62
N PHE A 14 -10.01 -17.24 -6.91
CA PHE A 14 -10.50 -18.32 -7.77
C PHE A 14 -11.79 -18.92 -7.21
N LEU A 15 -11.79 -19.32 -5.93
CA LEU A 15 -12.96 -19.91 -5.29
C LEU A 15 -14.17 -18.95 -5.24
N ARG A 16 -13.94 -17.64 -5.06
CA ARG A 16 -15.03 -16.65 -5.17
C ARG A 16 -15.55 -16.51 -6.59
N ALA A 17 -14.69 -16.59 -7.61
CA ALA A 17 -15.12 -16.58 -9.00
C ALA A 17 -15.94 -17.82 -9.39
N GLU A 18 -15.69 -18.98 -8.74
CA GLU A 18 -16.56 -20.17 -8.84
C GLU A 18 -17.93 -20.00 -8.15
N GLY A 19 -18.15 -18.91 -7.42
CA GLY A 19 -19.39 -18.64 -6.69
C GLY A 19 -19.44 -19.21 -5.28
N GLU A 20 -18.32 -19.70 -4.73
CA GLU A 20 -18.29 -20.31 -3.40
C GLU A 20 -18.54 -19.30 -2.27
N HIS A 21 -19.37 -19.65 -1.30
CA HIS A 21 -19.62 -18.82 -0.12
C HIS A 21 -18.37 -18.73 0.79
N ALA A 22 -18.18 -17.62 1.49
CA ALA A 22 -16.98 -17.37 2.30
C ALA A 22 -16.73 -18.44 3.39
N SER A 23 -17.78 -19.07 3.90
CA SER A 23 -17.70 -20.22 4.82
C SER A 23 -17.11 -21.45 4.14
N GLN A 24 -17.49 -21.73 2.90
CA GLN A 24 -17.01 -22.85 2.10
C GLN A 24 -15.57 -22.61 1.63
N VAL A 25 -15.25 -21.36 1.25
CA VAL A 25 -13.87 -20.93 0.98
C VAL A 25 -12.97 -21.18 2.20
N TYR A 26 -13.41 -20.83 3.41
CA TYR A 26 -12.63 -21.09 4.63
C TYR A 26 -12.38 -22.58 4.85
N ARG A 27 -13.39 -23.43 4.66
CA ARG A 27 -13.26 -24.89 4.83
C ARG A 27 -12.21 -25.46 3.87
N ARG A 28 -12.34 -25.16 2.57
CA ARG A 28 -11.38 -25.60 1.54
C ARG A 28 -9.97 -25.07 1.80
N MET A 29 -9.85 -23.81 2.19
CA MET A 29 -8.56 -23.21 2.55
C MET A 29 -7.91 -23.91 3.74
N LYS A 30 -8.68 -24.27 4.77
CA LYS A 30 -8.17 -24.98 5.95
C LYS A 30 -7.78 -26.43 5.63
N GLU A 31 -8.50 -27.11 4.75
CA GLU A 31 -8.15 -28.46 4.27
C GLU A 31 -6.84 -28.47 3.48
N VAL A 32 -6.61 -27.46 2.65
CA VAL A 32 -5.44 -27.37 1.77
C VAL A 32 -4.18 -26.87 2.50
N TYR A 33 -4.32 -25.79 3.30
CA TYR A 33 -3.18 -25.12 3.91
C TYR A 33 -2.97 -25.47 5.40
N GLY A 34 -3.93 -26.16 6.03
CA GLY A 34 -3.81 -26.61 7.42
C GLY A 34 -3.49 -25.47 8.39
N GLU A 35 -2.38 -25.59 9.11
CA GLU A 35 -1.91 -24.60 10.08
C GLU A 35 -1.35 -23.32 9.43
N GLN A 36 -0.96 -23.39 8.16
CA GLN A 36 -0.45 -22.23 7.43
C GLN A 36 -1.58 -21.41 6.77
N CYS A 37 -2.83 -21.84 6.94
CA CYS A 37 -4.01 -21.17 6.39
C CYS A 37 -4.16 -19.76 6.98
N LEU A 38 -4.50 -18.80 6.11
CA LEU A 38 -4.89 -17.46 6.56
C LEU A 38 -6.01 -17.52 7.60
N ALA A 39 -5.95 -16.61 8.58
CA ALA A 39 -7.00 -16.50 9.59
C ALA A 39 -8.38 -16.31 8.95
N ARG A 40 -9.41 -16.90 9.57
CA ARG A 40 -10.81 -16.84 9.08
C ARG A 40 -11.26 -15.42 8.75
N CYS A 41 -10.93 -14.45 9.62
CA CYS A 41 -11.26 -13.04 9.41
C CYS A 41 -10.59 -12.43 8.16
N ALA A 42 -9.35 -12.83 7.86
CA ALA A 42 -8.63 -12.37 6.67
C ALA A 42 -9.26 -12.95 5.40
N ILE A 43 -9.62 -14.24 5.41
CA ILE A 43 -10.29 -14.90 4.28
C ILE A 43 -11.61 -14.21 3.95
N PHE A 44 -12.44 -13.94 4.97
CA PHE A 44 -13.72 -13.26 4.79
C PHE A 44 -13.55 -11.85 4.23
N ARG A 45 -12.56 -11.09 4.75
CA ARG A 45 -12.22 -9.75 4.24
C ARG A 45 -11.79 -9.80 2.77
N TRP A 46 -11.02 -10.81 2.36
CA TRP A 46 -10.64 -10.98 0.96
C TRP A 46 -11.81 -11.39 0.08
N CYS A 47 -12.71 -12.25 0.55
CA CYS A 47 -13.93 -12.60 -0.17
C CYS A 47 -14.76 -11.35 -0.47
N GLN A 48 -15.01 -10.51 0.54
CA GLN A 48 -15.73 -9.23 0.36
C GLN A 48 -15.05 -8.29 -0.64
N ARG A 49 -13.71 -8.21 -0.61
CA ARG A 49 -12.95 -7.38 -1.56
C ARG A 49 -13.10 -7.87 -2.99
N TYR A 50 -13.08 -9.19 -3.21
CA TYR A 50 -13.24 -9.76 -4.55
C TYR A 50 -14.67 -9.60 -5.07
N GLU A 51 -15.69 -9.71 -4.22
CA GLU A 51 -17.08 -9.36 -4.56
C GLU A 51 -17.22 -7.90 -4.99
N ALA A 52 -16.52 -6.99 -4.32
CA ALA A 52 -16.50 -5.56 -4.68
C ALA A 52 -15.71 -5.26 -5.98
N GLY A 53 -15.38 -6.26 -6.80
CA GLY A 53 -14.71 -6.10 -8.10
C GLY A 53 -13.20 -5.89 -8.04
N ARG A 54 -12.55 -6.12 -6.88
CA ARG A 54 -11.10 -5.90 -6.75
C ARG A 54 -10.30 -7.00 -7.45
N LEU A 55 -9.64 -6.68 -8.57
CA LEU A 55 -8.84 -7.65 -9.34
C LEU A 55 -7.37 -7.78 -8.87
N ASN A 56 -6.90 -6.94 -7.96
CA ASN A 56 -5.49 -6.97 -7.53
C ASN A 56 -5.25 -7.96 -6.38
N ILE A 57 -4.29 -8.87 -6.58
CA ILE A 57 -3.85 -9.87 -5.59
C ILE A 57 -2.90 -9.24 -4.55
N LYS A 58 -2.19 -8.18 -4.93
CA LYS A 58 -1.29 -7.44 -4.05
C LYS A 58 -2.10 -6.54 -3.12
N ASP A 59 -1.56 -6.31 -1.92
CA ASP A 59 -2.08 -5.25 -1.06
C ASP A 59 -1.92 -3.92 -1.81
N LEU A 60 -2.96 -3.10 -1.75
CA LEU A 60 -2.82 -1.71 -2.17
C LEU A 60 -1.88 -1.03 -1.18
N PRO A 61 -1.11 -0.02 -1.62
CA PRO A 61 -0.35 0.80 -0.69
C PRO A 61 -1.29 1.23 0.45
N ARG A 62 -0.83 1.01 1.69
CA ARG A 62 -1.59 1.37 2.87
C ARG A 62 -1.81 2.89 2.82
N PRO A 63 -3.03 3.42 2.99
CA PRO A 63 -3.20 4.83 3.23
C PRO A 63 -2.51 5.12 4.57
N GLY A 64 -1.31 5.67 4.50
CA GLY A 64 -0.39 5.78 5.62
C GLY A 64 0.84 6.54 5.15
N GLN A 65 0.80 7.84 5.40
CA GLN A 65 1.65 8.88 4.85
C GLN A 65 1.58 8.88 3.33
N THR A 66 0.72 9.75 2.80
CA THR A 66 1.01 10.36 1.51
C THR A 66 2.50 10.70 1.53
N HIS A 67 3.31 10.00 0.74
CA HIS A 67 4.35 10.71 0.02
C HIS A 67 3.57 11.85 -0.64
N VAL A 68 3.55 13.00 0.03
CA VAL A 68 3.27 14.27 -0.62
C VAL A 68 4.15 14.17 -1.84
N VAL A 69 3.49 13.98 -2.96
CA VAL A 69 4.11 13.87 -4.27
C VAL A 69 5.14 14.96 -4.26
N THR A 70 6.41 14.55 -4.24
CA THR A 70 7.54 15.45 -4.35
C THR A 70 7.38 15.99 -5.76
N ASN A 71 6.59 17.06 -5.89
CA ASN A 71 6.22 17.63 -7.15
C ASN A 71 7.56 18.02 -7.77
N SER A 72 7.85 17.60 -9.00
CA SER A 72 9.13 17.93 -9.61
C SER A 72 9.39 19.43 -9.56
N ALA A 73 8.33 20.23 -9.67
CA ALA A 73 8.35 21.68 -9.46
C ALA A 73 8.87 22.10 -8.07
N THR A 74 8.46 21.46 -6.97
CA THR A 74 8.96 21.80 -5.63
C THR A 74 10.39 21.32 -5.44
N ILE A 75 10.80 20.20 -6.06
CA ILE A 75 12.21 19.76 -6.02
C ILE A 75 13.10 20.77 -6.75
N SER A 76 12.72 21.16 -7.97
CA SER A 76 13.46 22.15 -8.76
C SER A 76 13.55 23.50 -8.04
N ALA A 77 12.47 23.96 -7.42
CA ALA A 77 12.49 25.22 -6.67
C ALA A 77 13.42 25.16 -5.44
N VAL A 78 13.49 24.02 -4.74
CA VAL A 78 14.46 23.82 -3.64
C VAL A 78 15.89 23.81 -4.19
N ASP A 79 16.14 23.09 -5.30
CA ASP A 79 17.48 22.99 -5.90
C ASP A 79 18.00 24.34 -6.40
N GLU A 80 17.14 25.15 -7.03
CA GLU A 80 17.46 26.52 -7.44
C GLU A 80 17.83 27.40 -6.24
N LEU A 81 17.09 27.31 -5.13
CA LEU A 81 17.39 28.07 -3.91
C LEU A 81 18.73 27.67 -3.28
N ILE A 82 19.07 26.38 -3.31
CA ILE A 82 20.38 25.88 -2.84
C ILE A 82 21.51 26.35 -3.75
N GLN A 83 21.31 26.30 -5.07
CA GLN A 83 22.31 26.77 -6.05
C GLN A 83 22.56 28.28 -5.94
N GLN A 84 21.52 29.08 -5.68
CA GLN A 84 21.64 30.53 -5.50
C GLN A 84 22.30 30.90 -4.16
N ASN A 85 22.05 30.12 -3.10
CA ASN A 85 22.56 30.41 -1.77
C ASN A 85 22.98 29.14 -1.01
N GLY A 86 24.25 28.78 -1.08
CA GLY A 86 24.81 27.61 -0.39
C GLY A 86 24.78 27.67 1.16
N ARG A 87 24.30 28.77 1.76
CA ARG A 87 24.09 28.90 3.22
C ARG A 87 22.62 28.91 3.63
N ILE A 88 21.70 28.61 2.71
CA ILE A 88 20.27 28.65 2.99
C ILE A 88 19.86 27.57 4.01
N THR A 89 19.02 27.96 4.96
CA THR A 89 18.51 27.08 6.01
C THR A 89 17.19 26.43 5.59
N THR A 90 16.90 25.26 6.18
CA THR A 90 15.61 24.56 6.01
C THR A 90 14.40 25.44 6.35
N CYS A 91 14.58 26.40 7.28
CA CYS A 91 13.53 27.33 7.67
C CYS A 91 13.23 28.37 6.59
N GLU A 92 14.27 28.87 5.92
CA GLU A 92 14.13 29.85 4.84
C GLU A 92 13.49 29.22 3.61
N ILE A 93 13.92 28.00 3.22
CA ILE A 93 13.29 27.25 2.11
C ILE A 93 11.81 26.97 2.41
N ALA A 94 11.50 26.57 3.64
CA ALA A 94 10.12 26.31 4.05
C ALA A 94 9.25 27.58 3.99
N ALA A 95 9.80 28.74 4.35
CA ALA A 95 9.11 30.02 4.26
C ALA A 95 8.90 30.44 2.81
N GLU A 96 9.93 30.34 1.97
CA GLU A 96 9.88 30.75 0.56
C GLU A 96 8.90 29.90 -0.26
N LEU A 97 8.90 28.58 -0.02
CA LEU A 97 8.05 27.63 -0.74
C LEU A 97 6.70 27.37 -0.05
N SER A 98 6.41 28.03 1.08
CA SER A 98 5.19 27.84 1.87
C SER A 98 4.90 26.36 2.20
N ILE A 99 5.95 25.61 2.54
CA ILE A 99 5.89 24.18 2.88
C ILE A 99 6.24 23.95 4.34
N SER A 100 5.77 22.85 4.92
CA SER A 100 6.08 22.55 6.32
C SER A 100 7.57 22.27 6.49
N LYS A 101 8.18 22.76 7.58
CA LYS A 101 9.60 22.51 7.89
C LYS A 101 9.95 21.02 7.92
N GLY A 102 9.02 20.18 8.37
CA GLY A 102 9.20 18.72 8.39
C GLY A 102 9.19 18.05 7.01
N THR A 103 8.79 18.78 5.96
CA THR A 103 8.80 18.31 4.57
C THR A 103 10.17 18.56 3.90
N VAL A 104 10.91 19.57 4.34
CA VAL A 104 12.22 19.91 3.78
C VAL A 104 13.30 19.24 4.61
N CYS A 105 14.08 18.35 4.01
CA CYS A 105 15.26 17.75 4.62
C CYS A 105 16.46 18.02 3.72
N ILE A 106 17.39 18.84 4.20
CA ILE A 106 18.69 19.08 3.57
C ILE A 106 19.67 18.28 4.43
N THR A 107 20.36 17.32 3.84
CA THR A 107 21.40 16.51 4.51
C THR A 107 22.77 17.08 4.20
#